data_AF-A0A4Q4NJX5-F1
#
_entry.id   AF-A0A4Q4NJX5-F1
#
_cell.length_a   1.000
_cell.length_b   1.000
_cell.length_c   1.000
_cell.angle_alpha   90.00
_cell.angle_beta   90.00
_cell.angle_gamma   90.00
#
_symmetry.space_group_name_H-M   'P 1'
#
loop_
_entity.id
_entity.type
_entity.pdbx_description
1 polymer ?
#
loop_
_entity_poly.entity_id
_entity_poly.type
_entity_poly.pdbx_seq_one_letter_code
_entity_poly.pdbx_strand_id
1 'polypeptide(L)'
;MAATTSVSGIGGPDMAYIGELYENISRHPPGIGARKLLIEHYMSVGNEWLEGALDEAKKLQSLDPTDPDVAEFLKILEKKPEPPAPEKKAAEAKPASLTQSRGEVINNVRHKAKPIRKRESNHSDLILGKPVGDLDDSQRDLVIGYQNIRAKATHVFANLLRLQALQRKSGLPQSKNLGKVHAMVDGDDNATYIGMRPPASARSVARNVRNNSKEATNLVITDLEDMLKWVRAPNGTPSGASIDSIRDALVTRRRAIESALPDELKIHCELGFMHVEHEHLERNYVNDETMLGDEVKDIAREDFYVTEDNYAWSMDGA
;
A
#
# COMPACT_ATOMS: atom_id res chain seq x y z
N MET A 1 -11.36 -23.86 -33.05
CA MET A 1 -10.85 -22.90 -32.04
C MET A 1 -12.03 -22.10 -31.53
N ALA A 2 -12.73 -22.60 -30.51
CA ALA A 2 -13.93 -21.96 -29.96
C ALA A 2 -13.60 -21.34 -28.60
N ALA A 3 -13.83 -20.03 -28.49
CA ALA A 3 -13.72 -19.27 -27.27
C ALA A 3 -14.87 -19.63 -26.32
N THR A 4 -14.56 -20.08 -25.11
CA THR A 4 -15.54 -20.23 -24.03
C THR A 4 -15.50 -18.97 -23.17
N THR A 5 -16.37 -18.02 -23.50
CA THR A 5 -16.79 -16.94 -22.61
C THR A 5 -17.68 -17.52 -21.52
N SER A 6 -17.17 -17.64 -20.28
CA SER A 6 -17.99 -18.00 -19.12
C SER A 6 -18.68 -16.75 -18.56
N VAL A 7 -19.92 -16.55 -19.00
CA VAL A 7 -20.91 -15.75 -18.26
C VAL A 7 -21.37 -16.61 -17.09
N SER A 8 -20.82 -16.42 -15.90
CA SER A 8 -21.32 -17.02 -14.65
C SER A 8 -22.11 -15.99 -13.86
N GLY A 9 -23.28 -15.66 -14.38
CA GLY A 9 -24.36 -15.03 -13.65
C GLY A 9 -25.62 -15.82 -13.95
N ILE A 10 -25.97 -16.75 -13.07
CA ILE A 10 -27.30 -17.32 -12.73
C ILE A 10 -27.04 -18.64 -11.98
N GLY A 11 -27.11 -18.60 -10.65
CA GLY A 11 -27.38 -19.73 -9.75
C GLY A 11 -26.41 -20.93 -9.64
N GLY A 12 -25.47 -21.12 -10.58
CA GLY A 12 -24.58 -22.27 -10.60
C GLY A 12 -23.25 -22.05 -9.87
N PRO A 13 -22.55 -23.14 -9.48
CA PRO A 13 -21.21 -23.02 -8.93
C PRO A 13 -20.25 -22.46 -9.98
N ASP A 14 -19.30 -21.65 -9.53
CA ASP A 14 -18.20 -21.19 -10.38
C ASP A 14 -17.28 -22.37 -10.75
N MET A 15 -17.51 -22.94 -11.94
CA MET A 15 -16.76 -24.07 -12.47
C MET A 15 -15.29 -23.73 -12.77
N ALA A 16 -14.98 -22.46 -13.06
CA ALA A 16 -13.59 -22.04 -13.28
C ALA A 16 -12.81 -22.09 -11.95
N TYR A 17 -13.41 -21.57 -10.88
CA TYR A 17 -12.85 -21.62 -9.53
C TYR A 17 -12.68 -23.06 -9.02
N ILE A 18 -13.67 -23.93 -9.24
CA ILE A 18 -13.57 -25.37 -8.89
C ILE A 18 -12.41 -26.04 -9.64
N GLY A 19 -12.23 -25.72 -10.93
CA GLY A 19 -11.12 -26.23 -11.74
C GLY A 19 -9.76 -25.84 -11.18
N GLU A 20 -9.58 -24.58 -10.80
CA GLU A 20 -8.34 -24.08 -10.17
C GLU A 20 -8.06 -24.79 -8.83
N LEU A 21 -9.09 -25.03 -8.01
CA LEU A 21 -8.94 -25.73 -6.74
C LEU A 21 -8.52 -27.20 -6.93
N TYR A 22 -9.12 -27.91 -7.89
CA TYR A 22 -8.69 -29.28 -8.20
C TYR A 22 -7.29 -29.34 -8.80
N GLU A 23 -6.91 -28.38 -9.64
CA GLU A 23 -5.55 -28.27 -10.14
C GLU A 23 -4.54 -28.00 -9.02
N ASN A 24 -4.90 -27.16 -8.04
CA ASN A 24 -4.06 -26.92 -6.86
C ASN A 24 -3.91 -28.18 -5.99
N ILE A 25 -5.00 -28.94 -5.80
CA ILE A 25 -4.96 -30.24 -5.11
C ILE A 25 -4.07 -31.23 -5.87
N SER A 26 -4.10 -31.25 -7.21
CA SER A 26 -3.29 -32.15 -8.01
C SER A 26 -1.80 -31.79 -7.97
N ARG A 27 -1.49 -30.49 -7.98
CA ARG A 27 -0.11 -29.98 -7.90
C ARG A 27 0.49 -30.16 -6.51
N HIS A 28 -0.33 -30.10 -5.46
CA HIS A 28 0.12 -30.14 -4.06
C HIS A 28 -0.72 -31.08 -3.16
N PRO A 29 -0.61 -32.42 -3.28
CA PRO A 29 -1.32 -33.35 -2.39
C PRO A 29 -0.79 -33.27 -0.95
N PRO A 30 -1.64 -33.27 0.10
CA PRO A 30 -3.09 -33.55 0.11
C PRO A 30 -4.01 -32.35 -0.19
N GLY A 31 -3.48 -31.13 -0.36
CA GLY A 31 -4.26 -29.96 -0.78
C GLY A 31 -5.32 -29.51 0.24
N ILE A 32 -5.06 -29.61 1.54
CA ILE A 32 -6.04 -29.39 2.64
C ILE A 32 -6.76 -28.05 2.52
N GLY A 33 -6.03 -26.94 2.33
CA GLY A 33 -6.62 -25.62 2.20
C GLY A 33 -7.52 -25.47 0.97
N ALA A 34 -7.11 -26.05 -0.17
CA ALA A 34 -7.93 -26.04 -1.38
C ALA A 34 -9.20 -26.88 -1.23
N ARG A 35 -9.15 -28.00 -0.49
CA ARG A 35 -10.32 -28.82 -0.15
C ARG A 35 -11.30 -28.08 0.77
N LYS A 36 -10.82 -27.32 1.77
CA LYS A 36 -11.68 -26.48 2.62
C LYS A 36 -12.45 -25.44 1.81
N LEU A 37 -11.74 -24.71 0.95
CA LEU A 37 -12.36 -23.70 0.08
C LEU A 37 -13.38 -24.31 -0.89
N LEU A 38 -13.15 -25.55 -1.32
CA LEU A 38 -14.06 -26.28 -2.19
C LEU A 38 -15.34 -26.70 -1.46
N ILE A 39 -15.23 -27.13 -0.20
CA ILE A 39 -16.39 -27.42 0.68
C ILE A 39 -17.21 -26.15 0.93
N GLU A 40 -16.56 -25.04 1.28
CA GLU A 40 -17.24 -23.74 1.50
C GLU A 40 -17.96 -23.26 0.24
N HIS A 41 -17.33 -23.40 -0.93
CA HIS A 41 -17.92 -23.03 -2.20
C HIS A 41 -19.17 -23.87 -2.50
N TYR A 42 -19.10 -25.19 -2.34
CA TYR A 42 -20.27 -26.06 -2.52
C TYR A 42 -21.40 -25.78 -1.52
N MET A 43 -21.08 -25.42 -0.28
CA MET A 43 -22.07 -24.98 0.71
C MET A 43 -22.74 -23.66 0.32
N SER A 44 -22.01 -22.74 -0.32
CA SER A 44 -22.52 -21.42 -0.71
C SER A 44 -23.49 -21.46 -1.90
N VAL A 45 -23.35 -22.46 -2.78
CA VAL A 45 -24.12 -22.61 -4.02
C VAL A 45 -25.51 -23.24 -3.75
N GLY A 46 -25.66 -23.97 -2.64
CA GLY A 46 -26.95 -24.45 -2.14
C GLY A 46 -27.20 -25.95 -2.36
N ASN A 47 -28.46 -26.36 -2.20
CA ASN A 47 -28.90 -27.74 -1.98
C ASN A 47 -28.41 -28.78 -3.01
N GLU A 48 -28.10 -28.37 -4.24
CA GLU A 48 -27.69 -29.28 -5.32
C GLU A 48 -26.23 -29.76 -5.19
N TRP A 49 -25.38 -29.09 -4.40
CA TRP A 49 -23.95 -29.39 -4.29
C TRP A 49 -23.52 -29.86 -2.90
N LEU A 50 -24.47 -30.06 -1.99
CA LEU A 50 -24.20 -30.52 -0.63
C LEU A 50 -23.63 -31.94 -0.57
N GLU A 51 -24.00 -32.80 -1.53
CA GLU A 51 -23.45 -34.16 -1.63
C GLU A 51 -21.95 -34.14 -1.97
N GLY A 52 -21.54 -33.27 -2.92
CA GLY A 52 -20.13 -33.06 -3.24
C GLY A 52 -19.34 -32.45 -2.08
N ALA A 53 -19.96 -31.55 -1.31
CA ALA A 53 -19.37 -30.99 -0.09
C ALA A 53 -19.14 -32.06 0.99
N LEU A 54 -20.11 -32.97 1.17
CA LEU A 54 -20.02 -34.08 2.12
C LEU A 54 -18.90 -35.05 1.76
N ASP A 55 -18.77 -35.41 0.49
CA ASP A 55 -17.72 -36.32 0.04
C ASP A 55 -16.33 -35.73 0.22
N GLU A 56 -16.16 -34.44 -0.05
CA GLU A 56 -14.88 -33.76 0.16
C GLU A 56 -14.59 -33.52 1.65
N ALA A 57 -15.60 -33.26 2.49
CA ALA A 57 -15.45 -33.19 3.94
C ALA A 57 -15.03 -34.54 4.55
N LYS A 58 -15.59 -35.67 4.08
CA LYS A 58 -15.16 -37.01 4.50
C LYS A 58 -13.74 -37.33 4.06
N LYS A 59 -13.37 -36.95 2.83
CA LYS A 59 -11.97 -37.07 2.35
C LYS A 59 -11.04 -36.22 3.22
N LEU A 60 -11.43 -35.00 3.57
CA LEU A 60 -10.65 -34.12 4.45
C LEU A 60 -10.51 -34.73 5.86
N GLN A 61 -11.57 -35.30 6.42
CA GLN A 61 -11.54 -36.01 7.70
C GLN A 61 -10.58 -37.21 7.69
N SER A 62 -10.50 -37.93 6.58
CA SER A 62 -9.56 -39.05 6.44
C SER A 62 -8.10 -38.61 6.35
N LEU A 63 -7.85 -37.38 5.87
CA LEU A 63 -6.51 -36.83 5.66
C LEU A 63 -6.01 -36.06 6.87
N ASP A 64 -6.88 -35.29 7.54
CA ASP A 64 -6.59 -34.55 8.76
C ASP A 64 -7.77 -34.61 9.75
N PRO A 65 -7.75 -35.55 10.70
CA PRO A 65 -8.81 -35.70 11.69
C PRO A 65 -8.71 -34.69 12.85
N THR A 66 -7.65 -33.89 12.94
CA THR A 66 -7.43 -32.93 14.04
C THR A 66 -7.95 -31.53 13.70
N ASP A 67 -8.36 -31.33 12.46
CA ASP A 67 -8.74 -30.02 11.94
C ASP A 67 -10.11 -29.58 12.49
N PRO A 68 -10.19 -28.42 13.19
CA PRO A 68 -11.45 -27.94 13.78
C PRO A 68 -12.53 -27.69 12.73
N ASP A 69 -12.14 -27.26 11.53
CA ASP A 69 -13.09 -26.85 10.48
C ASP A 69 -13.84 -28.05 9.90
N VAL A 70 -13.24 -29.24 9.89
CA VAL A 70 -13.87 -30.48 9.39
C VAL A 70 -15.07 -30.87 10.24
N ALA A 71 -14.97 -30.72 11.57
CA ALA A 71 -16.05 -31.01 12.49
C ALA A 71 -17.22 -30.02 12.32
N GLU A 72 -16.92 -28.75 12.01
CA GLU A 72 -17.93 -27.74 11.71
C GLU A 72 -18.65 -28.03 10.39
N PHE A 73 -17.89 -28.34 9.33
CA PHE A 73 -18.48 -28.67 8.02
C PHE A 73 -19.39 -29.90 8.08
N LEU A 74 -18.96 -31.00 8.71
CA LEU A 74 -19.79 -32.19 8.86
C LEU A 74 -21.06 -31.91 9.66
N LYS A 75 -20.98 -31.11 10.73
CA LYS A 75 -22.13 -30.75 11.56
C LYS A 75 -23.16 -29.91 10.79
N ILE A 76 -22.71 -29.05 9.88
CA ILE A 76 -23.60 -28.23 9.04
C ILE A 76 -24.20 -29.09 7.92
N LEU A 77 -23.40 -29.93 7.28
CA LEU A 77 -23.81 -30.73 6.13
C LEU A 77 -24.70 -31.94 6.50
N GLU A 78 -24.53 -32.53 7.69
CA GLU A 78 -25.39 -33.62 8.18
C GLU A 78 -26.75 -33.14 8.68
N LYS A 79 -26.89 -31.84 8.98
CA LYS A 79 -28.15 -31.24 9.39
C LYS A 79 -29.01 -30.94 8.16
N LYS A 80 -29.77 -31.93 7.70
CA LYS A 80 -30.75 -31.79 6.61
C LYS A 80 -31.68 -30.56 6.83
N PRO A 81 -31.96 -29.74 5.80
CA PRO A 81 -32.91 -28.64 5.91
C PRO A 81 -34.36 -29.16 5.95
N GLU A 82 -35.12 -28.75 6.97
CA GLU A 82 -36.58 -28.89 7.00
C GLU A 82 -37.23 -27.96 5.95
N PRO A 83 -38.29 -28.41 5.23
CA PRO A 83 -38.94 -27.60 4.18
C PRO A 83 -39.76 -26.43 4.76
N PRO A 84 -39.92 -25.30 4.02
CA PRO A 84 -40.58 -24.11 4.53
C PRO A 84 -42.09 -24.12 4.28
N ALA A 85 -42.89 -23.81 5.30
CA ALA A 85 -44.26 -23.32 5.17
C ALA A 85 -44.72 -22.64 6.48
N PRO A 86 -45.75 -21.76 6.47
CA PRO A 86 -45.88 -20.50 5.75
C PRO A 86 -46.16 -19.32 6.72
N GLU A 87 -46.24 -18.11 6.14
CA GLU A 87 -46.54 -16.82 6.77
C GLU A 87 -47.57 -16.83 7.93
N LYS A 88 -47.26 -16.14 9.03
CA LYS A 88 -48.27 -15.52 9.91
C LYS A 88 -47.89 -14.11 10.35
N LYS A 89 -48.90 -13.24 10.25
CA LYS A 89 -48.96 -11.81 10.51
C LYS A 89 -48.58 -11.41 11.95
N ALA A 90 -48.08 -10.17 12.00
CA ALA A 90 -47.99 -9.21 13.10
C ALA A 90 -48.84 -9.42 14.36
N ALA A 91 -48.23 -9.18 15.52
CA ALA A 91 -48.77 -8.34 16.59
C ALA A 91 -47.66 -7.88 17.56
N GLU A 92 -47.76 -6.62 17.98
CA GLU A 92 -46.85 -5.85 18.83
C GLU A 92 -46.95 -6.18 20.33
N ALA A 93 -45.89 -5.91 21.11
CA ALA A 93 -45.93 -5.15 22.37
C ALA A 93 -44.52 -4.90 22.96
N LYS A 94 -44.30 -3.68 23.47
CA LYS A 94 -43.07 -3.12 24.07
C LYS A 94 -43.03 -3.35 25.62
N PRO A 95 -42.23 -2.62 26.42
CA PRO A 95 -40.87 -2.96 26.87
C PRO A 95 -40.73 -2.99 28.42
N ALA A 96 -39.59 -3.40 28.97
CA ALA A 96 -39.22 -3.06 30.34
C ALA A 96 -37.69 -3.02 30.54
N SER A 97 -37.29 -2.15 31.46
CA SER A 97 -36.01 -1.43 31.55
C SER A 97 -35.05 -1.95 32.62
N LEU A 98 -33.74 -1.74 32.36
CA LEU A 98 -32.66 -1.30 33.26
C LEU A 98 -32.48 -1.98 34.63
N THR A 99 -31.29 -2.56 34.87
CA THR A 99 -30.50 -2.23 36.06
C THR A 99 -28.99 -2.41 35.81
N GLN A 100 -28.22 -1.44 36.29
CA GLN A 100 -26.76 -1.32 36.21
C GLN A 100 -26.05 -2.09 37.34
N SER A 101 -24.86 -2.62 37.05
CA SER A 101 -23.70 -2.67 37.96
C SER A 101 -22.44 -2.69 37.07
N ARG A 102 -21.71 -1.57 36.98
CA ARG A 102 -20.58 -1.14 37.83
C ARG A 102 -19.39 -2.12 37.85
N GLY A 103 -18.48 -1.88 36.92
CA GLY A 103 -17.04 -1.71 37.15
C GLY A 103 -16.20 -2.96 37.39
N GLU A 104 -15.45 -3.38 36.38
CA GLU A 104 -14.15 -4.02 36.63
C GLU A 104 -13.14 -3.72 35.51
N VAL A 105 -11.94 -3.42 35.98
CA VAL A 105 -10.73 -2.96 35.32
C VAL A 105 -10.23 -4.00 34.31
N ILE A 106 -9.96 -3.62 33.06
CA ILE A 106 -9.15 -4.46 32.15
C ILE A 106 -7.83 -3.75 31.85
N ASN A 107 -6.79 -4.40 32.37
CA ASN A 107 -5.40 -4.06 32.27
C ASN A 107 -4.88 -4.02 30.84
N ASN A 108 -3.97 -3.07 30.62
CA ASN A 108 -2.97 -3.06 29.55
C ASN A 108 -2.28 -4.43 29.43
N VAL A 109 -2.62 -5.21 28.40
CA VAL A 109 -1.78 -6.31 27.95
C VAL A 109 -1.02 -5.86 26.70
N ARG A 110 0.25 -5.51 26.93
CA ARG A 110 1.29 -5.37 25.92
C ARG A 110 1.39 -6.69 25.13
N HIS A 111 0.90 -6.72 23.90
CA HIS A 111 1.28 -7.78 22.97
C HIS A 111 2.74 -7.57 22.58
N LYS A 112 3.63 -8.40 23.14
CA LYS A 112 5.02 -8.49 22.68
C LYS A 112 5.03 -8.99 21.25
N ALA A 113 5.40 -8.12 20.31
CA ALA A 113 5.72 -8.50 18.94
C ALA A 113 6.90 -9.47 18.96
N LYS A 114 6.68 -10.70 18.46
CA LYS A 114 7.77 -11.60 18.13
C LYS A 114 8.40 -11.13 16.80
N PRO A 115 9.74 -11.09 16.68
CA PRO A 115 10.37 -10.62 15.46
C PRO A 115 10.08 -11.59 14.31
N ILE A 116 9.44 -11.08 13.26
CA ILE A 116 9.34 -11.75 11.97
C ILE A 116 10.76 -11.90 11.45
N ARG A 117 11.24 -13.14 11.39
CA ARG A 117 12.48 -13.48 10.68
C ARG A 117 12.27 -13.15 9.21
N LYS A 118 13.11 -12.27 8.67
CA LYS A 118 13.20 -12.00 7.22
C LYS A 118 13.34 -13.35 6.51
N ARG A 119 12.38 -13.68 5.64
CA ARG A 119 12.57 -14.72 4.63
C ARG A 119 13.62 -14.18 3.67
N GLU A 120 14.78 -14.81 3.68
CA GLU A 120 15.77 -14.67 2.62
C GLU A 120 15.09 -15.07 1.31
N SER A 121 14.95 -14.11 0.39
CA SER A 121 14.59 -14.41 -0.98
C SER A 121 15.80 -15.05 -1.63
N ASN A 122 15.76 -16.37 -1.80
CA ASN A 122 16.66 -17.08 -2.69
C ASN A 122 16.40 -16.61 -4.13
N HIS A 123 17.06 -15.53 -4.55
CA HIS A 123 17.32 -15.28 -5.96
C HIS A 123 18.43 -16.24 -6.35
N SER A 124 18.06 -17.41 -6.85
CA SER A 124 18.98 -18.28 -7.56
C SER A 124 19.43 -17.59 -8.85
N ASP A 125 20.74 -17.42 -8.95
CA ASP A 125 21.48 -17.05 -10.15
C ASP A 125 20.98 -17.81 -11.40
N LEU A 126 20.62 -17.05 -12.43
CA LEU A 126 20.79 -17.46 -13.81
C LEU A 126 21.23 -16.25 -14.64
N ILE A 127 22.54 -16.10 -14.80
CA ILE A 127 23.11 -15.35 -15.91
C ILE A 127 23.34 -16.34 -17.06
N LEU A 128 22.65 -16.19 -18.19
CA LEU A 128 23.25 -16.34 -19.53
C LEU A 128 22.29 -15.82 -20.61
N GLY A 129 22.78 -14.89 -21.45
CA GLY A 129 21.95 -13.91 -22.16
C GLY A 129 21.26 -14.32 -23.46
N LYS A 130 20.28 -13.49 -23.84
CA LYS A 130 19.82 -13.13 -25.21
C LYS A 130 18.54 -12.28 -25.11
N PRO A 131 18.00 -11.76 -26.25
CA PRO A 131 18.33 -10.53 -26.95
C PRO A 131 17.31 -9.41 -26.63
N VAL A 132 17.36 -8.31 -27.38
CA VAL A 132 16.63 -7.03 -27.30
C VAL A 132 15.06 -7.10 -27.31
N GLY A 133 14.44 -8.24 -26.99
CA GLY A 133 12.97 -8.39 -26.85
C GLY A 133 12.42 -8.24 -25.42
N ASP A 134 13.26 -8.36 -24.40
CA ASP A 134 12.86 -8.48 -22.98
C ASP A 134 12.33 -7.17 -22.36
N LEU A 135 12.75 -6.01 -22.89
CA LEU A 135 12.25 -4.70 -22.47
C LEU A 135 10.79 -4.48 -22.90
N ASP A 136 10.40 -4.97 -24.07
CA ASP A 136 9.04 -4.82 -24.57
C ASP A 136 8.08 -5.75 -23.84
N ASP A 137 8.51 -6.96 -23.50
CA ASP A 137 7.69 -7.92 -22.76
C ASP A 137 7.49 -7.48 -21.30
N SER A 138 8.55 -6.99 -20.63
CA SER A 138 8.41 -6.41 -19.28
C SER A 138 7.56 -5.14 -19.26
N GLN A 139 7.59 -4.31 -20.30
CA GLN A 139 6.69 -3.16 -20.44
C GLN A 139 5.24 -3.59 -20.66
N ARG A 140 5.00 -4.60 -21.51
CA ARG A 140 3.66 -5.17 -21.72
C ARG A 140 3.11 -5.77 -20.44
N ASP A 141 3.90 -6.53 -19.70
CA ASP A 141 3.51 -7.10 -18.41
C ASP A 141 3.16 -6.02 -17.39
N LEU A 142 3.91 -4.91 -17.37
CA LEU A 142 3.59 -3.78 -16.51
C LEU A 142 2.27 -3.10 -16.90
N VAL A 143 2.03 -2.90 -18.20
CA VAL A 143 0.79 -2.30 -18.71
C VAL A 143 -0.41 -3.20 -18.40
N ILE A 144 -0.29 -4.50 -18.66
CA ILE A 144 -1.33 -5.50 -18.36
C ILE A 144 -1.57 -5.58 -16.85
N GLY A 145 -0.50 -5.60 -16.06
CA GLY A 145 -0.57 -5.58 -14.61
C GLY A 145 -1.31 -4.35 -14.08
N TYR A 146 -1.00 -3.16 -14.60
CA TYR A 146 -1.67 -1.92 -14.23
C TYR A 146 -3.16 -1.93 -14.63
N GLN A 147 -3.49 -2.38 -15.84
CA GLN A 147 -4.87 -2.54 -16.30
C GLN A 147 -5.67 -3.48 -15.40
N ASN A 148 -5.07 -4.61 -15.01
CA ASN A 148 -5.69 -5.59 -14.11
C ASN A 148 -5.91 -5.01 -12.71
N ILE A 149 -4.94 -4.27 -12.17
CA ILE A 149 -5.09 -3.59 -10.87
C ILE A 149 -6.19 -2.54 -10.95
N ARG A 150 -6.26 -1.76 -12.03
CA ARG A 150 -7.31 -0.76 -12.25
C ARG A 150 -8.70 -1.41 -12.36
N ALA A 151 -8.82 -2.52 -13.08
CA ALA A 151 -10.06 -3.29 -13.18
C ALA A 151 -10.51 -3.83 -11.80
N LYS A 152 -9.59 -4.34 -10.99
CA LYS A 152 -9.89 -4.77 -9.61
C LYS A 152 -10.31 -3.59 -8.74
N ALA A 153 -9.61 -2.46 -8.83
CA ALA A 153 -9.89 -1.27 -8.02
C ALA A 153 -11.25 -0.65 -8.35
N THR A 154 -11.60 -0.56 -9.63
CA THR A 154 -12.93 -0.11 -10.09
C THR A 154 -14.04 -1.04 -9.61
N HIS A 155 -13.83 -2.36 -9.64
CA HIS A 155 -14.80 -3.33 -9.11
C HIS A 155 -15.02 -3.15 -7.59
N VAL A 156 -13.95 -3.02 -6.82
CA VAL A 156 -14.05 -2.74 -5.37
C VAL A 156 -14.77 -1.42 -5.12
N PHE A 157 -14.50 -0.39 -5.91
CA PHE A 157 -15.16 0.91 -5.79
C PHE A 157 -16.66 0.82 -6.09
N ALA A 158 -17.07 0.08 -7.12
CA ALA A 158 -18.48 -0.16 -7.40
C ALA A 158 -19.19 -0.87 -6.24
N ASN A 159 -18.52 -1.84 -5.61
CA ASN A 159 -19.05 -2.50 -4.40
C ASN A 159 -19.16 -1.54 -3.21
N LEU A 160 -18.18 -0.65 -3.02
CA LEU A 160 -18.23 0.38 -1.99
C LEU A 160 -19.40 1.36 -2.20
N LEU A 161 -19.66 1.79 -3.45
CA LEU A 161 -20.81 2.63 -3.76
C LEU A 161 -22.13 1.91 -3.50
N ARG A 162 -22.22 0.61 -3.82
CA ARG A 162 -23.40 -0.21 -3.52
C ARG A 162 -23.62 -0.34 -2.01
N LEU A 163 -22.57 -0.59 -1.24
CA LEU A 163 -22.62 -0.62 0.22
C LEU A 163 -23.04 0.74 0.80
N GLN A 164 -22.52 1.84 0.25
CA GLN A 164 -22.92 3.18 0.66
C GLN A 164 -24.41 3.43 0.39
N ALA A 165 -24.94 2.99 -0.76
CA ALA A 165 -26.35 3.11 -1.08
C ALA A 165 -27.23 2.29 -0.12
N LEU A 166 -26.78 1.10 0.29
CA LEU A 166 -27.45 0.29 1.31
C LEU A 166 -27.40 0.95 2.69
N GLN A 167 -26.25 1.53 3.08
CA GLN A 167 -26.10 2.29 4.32
C GLN A 167 -27.04 3.50 4.39
N ARG A 168 -27.28 4.21 3.27
CA ARG A 168 -28.30 5.28 3.22
C ARG A 168 -29.69 4.76 3.51
N LYS A 169 -30.03 3.61 2.93
CA LYS A 169 -31.36 2.99 3.12
C LYS A 169 -31.58 2.51 4.56
N SER A 170 -30.51 2.11 5.26
CA SER A 170 -30.57 1.65 6.64
C SER A 170 -30.25 2.73 7.70
N GLY A 171 -30.05 3.99 7.29
CA GLY A 171 -29.83 5.11 8.21
C GLY A 171 -28.47 5.13 8.94
N LEU A 172 -27.48 4.38 8.45
CA LEU A 172 -26.14 4.32 9.04
C LEU A 172 -25.25 5.50 8.57
N PRO A 173 -24.28 5.94 9.40
CA PRO A 173 -23.35 7.00 9.03
C PRO A 173 -22.45 6.59 7.86
N GLN A 174 -22.29 7.51 6.90
CA GLN A 174 -21.49 7.28 5.70
C GLN A 174 -20.00 7.58 5.93
N SER A 175 -19.11 6.86 5.25
CA SER A 175 -17.69 7.20 5.26
C SER A 175 -17.43 8.46 4.44
N LYS A 176 -16.66 9.40 5.02
CA LYS A 176 -16.26 10.65 4.35
C LYS A 176 -15.14 10.46 3.31
N ASN A 177 -14.55 9.26 3.26
CA ASN A 177 -13.33 8.98 2.49
C ASN A 177 -13.59 8.47 1.06
N LEU A 178 -14.85 8.39 0.61
CA LEU A 178 -15.17 7.83 -0.71
C LEU A 178 -14.65 8.67 -1.87
N GLY A 179 -14.69 10.01 -1.76
CA GLY A 179 -14.07 10.89 -2.75
C GLY A 179 -12.56 10.66 -2.87
N LYS A 180 -11.89 10.37 -1.75
CA LYS A 180 -10.46 10.04 -1.72
C LYS A 180 -10.16 8.71 -2.43
N VAL A 181 -11.00 7.69 -2.21
CA VAL A 181 -10.85 6.39 -2.89
C VAL A 181 -11.13 6.52 -4.38
N HIS A 182 -12.09 7.36 -4.79
CA HIS A 182 -12.41 7.60 -6.19
C HIS A 182 -11.20 8.19 -6.94
N ALA A 183 -10.58 9.23 -6.39
CA ALA A 183 -9.40 9.85 -6.97
C ALA A 183 -8.21 8.87 -7.12
N MET A 184 -8.02 7.98 -6.13
CA MET A 184 -6.99 6.93 -6.21
C MET A 184 -7.23 5.93 -7.34
N VAL A 185 -8.50 5.57 -7.58
CA VAL A 185 -8.88 4.62 -8.63
C VAL A 185 -8.71 5.23 -10.01
N ASP A 186 -9.00 6.53 -10.16
CA ASP A 186 -8.89 7.23 -11.43
C ASP A 186 -7.45 7.67 -11.75
N GLY A 187 -6.54 7.55 -10.79
CA GLY A 187 -5.15 7.98 -10.94
C GLY A 187 -5.02 9.49 -11.01
N ASP A 188 -5.96 10.23 -10.42
CA ASP A 188 -5.92 11.69 -10.41
C ASP A 188 -4.88 12.16 -9.38
N ASP A 189 -3.68 12.47 -9.88
CA ASP A 189 -2.57 13.03 -9.11
C ASP A 189 -2.89 14.39 -8.47
N ASN A 190 -3.98 15.06 -8.90
CA ASN A 190 -4.42 16.37 -8.43
C ASN A 190 -5.46 16.31 -7.29
N ALA A 191 -5.84 15.14 -6.81
CA ALA A 191 -6.69 15.05 -5.63
C ALA A 191 -5.91 15.55 -4.41
N THR A 192 -6.14 16.82 -4.05
CA THR A 192 -5.52 17.55 -2.95
C THR A 192 -5.41 16.70 -1.68
N TYR A 193 -4.28 16.00 -1.56
CA TYR A 193 -3.89 15.31 -0.36
C TYR A 193 -3.39 16.39 0.60
N ILE A 194 -4.21 16.75 1.58
CA ILE A 194 -3.81 17.66 2.68
C ILE A 194 -2.81 16.96 3.63
N GLY A 195 -2.46 15.69 3.39
CA GLY A 195 -1.33 15.03 4.04
C GLY A 195 -0.09 15.12 3.15
N MET A 196 1.02 15.60 3.72
CA MET A 196 2.33 15.70 3.06
C MET A 196 2.66 14.42 2.29
N ARG A 197 2.74 14.51 0.95
CA ARG A 197 3.04 13.39 0.06
C ARG A 197 4.46 12.90 0.35
N PRO A 198 4.73 11.58 0.35
CA PRO A 198 6.11 11.11 0.32
C PRO A 198 6.81 11.64 -0.94
N PRO A 199 8.11 11.98 -0.85
CA PRO A 199 8.85 12.49 -2.00
C PRO A 199 8.84 11.47 -3.13
N ALA A 200 9.00 11.95 -4.37
CA ALA A 200 8.99 11.13 -5.56
C ALA A 200 10.08 10.04 -5.52
N SER A 201 10.07 9.08 -6.45
CA SER A 201 11.19 8.14 -6.51
C SER A 201 12.48 8.86 -6.95
N ALA A 202 13.62 8.53 -6.34
CA ALA A 202 14.91 9.16 -6.67
C ALA A 202 15.25 9.06 -8.17
N ARG A 203 14.87 7.94 -8.82
CA ARG A 203 15.01 7.75 -10.27
C ARG A 203 14.13 8.69 -11.10
N SER A 204 12.91 8.97 -10.63
CA SER A 204 12.02 9.93 -11.30
C SER A 204 12.58 11.34 -11.21
N VAL A 205 13.10 11.72 -10.05
CA VAL A 205 13.75 13.02 -9.83
C VAL A 205 14.99 13.15 -10.70
N ALA A 206 15.87 12.14 -10.71
CA ALA A 206 17.06 12.11 -11.57
C ALA A 206 16.71 12.23 -13.06
N ARG A 207 15.63 11.58 -13.52
CA ARG A 207 15.12 11.77 -14.89
C ARG A 207 14.64 13.19 -15.14
N ASN A 208 13.90 13.78 -14.19
CA ASN A 208 13.43 15.16 -14.32
C ASN A 208 14.59 16.15 -14.40
N VAL A 209 15.59 16.00 -13.53
CA VAL A 209 16.84 16.78 -13.52
C VAL A 209 17.59 16.63 -14.84
N ARG A 210 17.70 15.41 -15.37
CA ARG A 210 18.33 15.15 -16.68
C ARG A 210 17.59 15.84 -17.83
N ASN A 211 16.26 15.85 -17.79
CA ASN A 211 15.44 16.45 -18.84
C ASN A 211 15.46 17.99 -18.77
N ASN A 212 15.67 18.55 -17.57
CA ASN A 212 15.63 19.98 -17.30
C ASN A 212 16.97 20.46 -16.68
N SER A 213 18.07 20.26 -17.40
CA SER A 213 19.43 20.51 -16.89
C SER A 213 19.67 21.96 -16.43
N LYS A 214 18.99 22.95 -17.03
CA LYS A 214 19.11 24.37 -16.65
C LYS A 214 18.54 24.67 -15.26
N GLU A 215 17.52 23.93 -14.85
CA GLU A 215 16.85 24.08 -13.55
C GLU A 215 17.25 22.97 -12.57
N ALA A 216 18.31 22.21 -12.89
CA ALA A 216 18.73 21.03 -12.15
C ALA A 216 18.91 21.30 -10.64
N THR A 217 19.60 22.39 -10.28
CA THR A 217 19.80 22.76 -8.87
C THR A 217 18.46 23.00 -8.16
N ASN A 218 17.57 23.78 -8.76
CA ASN A 218 16.27 24.10 -8.17
C ASN A 218 15.40 22.84 -8.00
N LEU A 219 15.39 21.95 -8.98
CA LEU A 219 14.66 20.68 -8.90
C LEU A 219 15.18 19.77 -7.78
N VAL A 220 16.50 19.72 -7.58
CA VAL A 220 17.10 19.00 -6.45
C VAL A 220 16.70 19.65 -5.13
N ILE A 221 16.79 20.98 -5.02
CA ILE A 221 16.43 21.69 -3.79
C ILE A 221 14.97 21.41 -3.43
N THR A 222 14.03 21.53 -4.38
CA THR A 222 12.62 21.24 -4.14
C THR A 222 12.40 19.81 -3.66
N ASP A 223 13.07 18.81 -4.24
CA ASP A 223 12.95 17.42 -3.77
C ASP A 223 13.51 17.22 -2.35
N LEU A 224 14.62 17.87 -2.02
CA LEU A 224 15.22 17.79 -0.69
C LEU A 224 14.38 18.55 0.36
N GLU A 225 13.79 19.69 0.02
CA GLU A 225 12.82 20.40 0.85
C GLU A 225 11.55 19.57 1.08
N ASP A 226 11.05 18.89 0.06
CA ASP A 226 9.89 18.01 0.18
C ASP A 226 10.22 16.80 1.06
N MET A 227 11.43 16.23 0.92
CA MET A 227 11.93 15.19 1.81
C MET A 227 12.05 15.71 3.24
N LEU A 228 12.57 16.92 3.45
CA LEU A 228 12.67 17.55 4.76
C LEU A 228 11.29 17.70 5.42
N LYS A 229 10.32 18.26 4.69
CA LYS A 229 8.93 18.40 5.14
C LYS A 229 8.36 17.04 5.51
N TRP A 230 8.55 16.04 4.65
CA TRP A 230 8.09 14.68 4.88
C TRP A 230 8.75 14.03 6.11
N VAL A 231 10.07 14.14 6.32
CA VAL A 231 10.73 13.58 7.52
C VAL A 231 10.26 14.27 8.80
N ARG A 232 10.04 15.58 8.75
CA ARG A 232 9.51 16.35 9.89
C ARG A 232 8.10 15.91 10.24
N ALA A 233 7.26 15.58 9.26
CA ALA A 233 5.91 15.06 9.52
C ALA A 233 5.41 14.06 8.45
N PRO A 234 5.78 12.77 8.55
CA PRO A 234 5.65 11.79 7.45
C PRO A 234 4.22 11.38 7.09
N ASN A 235 3.22 11.84 7.85
CA ASN A 235 1.80 11.74 7.53
C ASN A 235 1.02 12.92 8.14
N GLY A 236 1.64 14.10 8.23
CA GLY A 236 1.09 15.28 8.91
C GLY A 236 1.24 15.26 10.45
N THR A 237 1.78 14.19 11.02
CA THR A 237 2.14 14.12 12.45
C THR A 237 3.61 14.47 12.65
N PRO A 238 3.96 15.43 13.52
CA PRO A 238 5.35 15.79 13.77
C PRO A 238 6.12 14.60 14.33
N SER A 239 7.23 14.25 13.67
CA SER A 239 8.07 13.10 13.99
C SER A 239 8.95 13.35 15.22
N GLY A 240 9.21 14.62 15.57
CA GLY A 240 10.19 14.99 16.61
C GLY A 240 11.61 14.54 16.26
N ALA A 241 11.88 14.31 14.98
CA ALA A 241 13.17 13.86 14.48
C ALA A 241 14.28 14.87 14.83
N SER A 242 15.44 14.37 15.29
CA SER A 242 16.60 15.21 15.56
C SER A 242 17.15 15.78 14.26
N ILE A 243 17.82 16.94 14.34
CA ILE A 243 18.46 17.59 13.19
C ILE A 243 19.43 16.62 12.50
N ASP A 244 20.19 15.83 13.27
CA ASP A 244 21.12 14.83 12.71
C ASP A 244 20.40 13.72 11.95
N SER A 245 19.26 13.22 12.46
CA SER A 245 18.48 12.20 11.75
C SER A 245 17.87 12.73 10.45
N ILE A 246 17.51 14.01 10.43
CA ILE A 246 17.05 14.70 9.22
C ILE A 246 18.21 14.83 8.23
N ARG A 247 19.39 15.24 8.70
CA ARG A 247 20.59 15.35 7.87
C ARG A 247 20.96 14.00 7.24
N ASP A 248 20.96 12.92 8.02
CA ASP A 248 21.21 11.56 7.52
C ASP A 248 20.20 11.13 6.46
N ALA A 249 18.92 11.46 6.65
CA ALA A 249 17.87 11.17 5.68
C ALA A 249 18.08 11.94 4.37
N LEU A 250 18.47 13.21 4.44
CA LEU A 250 18.78 14.03 3.27
C LEU A 250 20.05 13.56 2.56
N VAL A 251 21.12 13.20 3.29
CA VAL A 251 22.34 12.62 2.70
C VAL A 251 22.04 11.31 1.99
N THR A 252 21.20 10.46 2.59
CA THR A 252 20.75 9.21 1.97
C THR A 252 19.96 9.48 0.70
N ARG A 253 19.07 10.49 0.73
CA ARG A 253 18.28 10.90 -0.42
C ARG A 253 19.15 11.46 -1.55
N ARG A 254 20.10 12.34 -1.23
CA ARG A 254 21.10 12.89 -2.15
C ARG A 254 21.85 11.78 -2.87
N ARG A 255 22.43 10.83 -2.13
CA ARG A 255 23.17 9.68 -2.70
C ARG A 255 22.30 8.83 -3.63
N ALA A 256 21.01 8.65 -3.28
CA ALA A 256 20.08 7.92 -4.13
C ALA A 256 19.84 8.62 -5.47
N ILE A 257 19.74 9.95 -5.49
CA ILE A 257 19.58 10.74 -6.73
C ILE A 257 20.89 10.73 -7.53
N GLU A 258 22.02 10.97 -6.87
CA GLU A 258 23.36 10.95 -7.50
C GLU A 258 23.66 9.62 -8.18
N SER A 259 23.26 8.49 -7.58
CA SER A 259 23.45 7.16 -8.15
C SER A 259 22.71 6.94 -9.48
N ALA A 260 21.71 7.77 -9.76
CA ALA A 260 20.88 7.70 -10.97
C ALA A 260 21.18 8.83 -11.98
N LEU A 261 22.12 9.73 -11.67
CA LEU A 261 22.50 10.87 -12.51
C LEU A 261 23.85 10.64 -13.22
N PRO A 262 24.03 11.19 -14.44
CA PRO A 262 25.33 11.35 -15.08
C PRO A 262 26.29 12.20 -14.23
N ASP A 263 27.60 12.00 -14.37
CA ASP A 263 28.63 12.65 -13.57
C ASP A 263 28.58 14.19 -13.66
N GLU A 264 28.25 14.73 -14.83
CA GLU A 264 28.19 16.17 -15.08
C GLU A 264 27.09 16.87 -14.26
N LEU A 265 26.03 16.14 -13.90
CA LEU A 265 24.89 16.68 -13.16
C LEU A 265 24.98 16.45 -11.65
N LYS A 266 25.97 15.69 -11.17
CA LYS A 266 26.13 15.40 -9.74
C LYS A 266 26.43 16.65 -8.91
N ILE A 267 27.08 17.65 -9.51
CA ILE A 267 27.37 18.93 -8.85
C ILE A 267 26.09 19.63 -8.36
N HIS A 268 24.97 19.47 -9.06
CA HIS A 268 23.68 20.04 -8.65
C HIS A 268 23.12 19.37 -7.39
N CYS A 269 23.46 18.10 -7.13
CA CYS A 269 23.09 17.41 -5.89
C CYS A 269 23.83 17.97 -4.68
N GLU A 270 25.11 18.31 -4.85
CA GLU A 270 25.93 18.92 -3.82
C GLU A 270 25.49 20.34 -3.51
N LEU A 271 25.32 21.15 -4.55
CA LEU A 271 24.89 22.54 -4.43
C LEU A 271 23.50 22.63 -3.80
N GLY A 272 22.55 21.80 -4.26
CA GLY A 272 21.20 21.79 -3.70
C GLY A 272 21.16 21.36 -2.23
N PHE A 273 21.98 20.38 -1.84
CA PHE A 273 22.09 19.96 -0.45
C PHE A 273 22.67 21.07 0.45
N MET A 274 23.69 21.78 -0.03
CA MET A 274 24.28 22.92 0.67
C MET A 274 23.25 24.03 0.97
N HIS A 275 22.44 24.41 -0.02
CA HIS A 275 21.39 25.43 0.18
C HIS A 275 20.33 24.98 1.18
N VAL A 276 19.90 23.71 1.13
CA VAL A 276 18.92 23.18 2.08
C VAL A 276 19.48 23.13 3.51
N GLU A 277 20.75 22.75 3.67
CA GLU A 277 21.40 22.76 4.98
C GLU A 277 21.51 24.17 5.57
N HIS A 278 21.91 25.15 4.74
CA HIS A 278 22.02 26.55 5.12
C HIS A 278 20.71 27.08 5.72
N GLU A 279 19.63 26.95 4.96
CA GLU A 279 18.34 27.57 5.32
C GLU A 279 17.57 26.82 6.40
N HIS A 280 17.69 25.48 6.45
CA HIS A 280 16.75 24.67 7.23
C HIS A 280 17.38 23.93 8.41
N LEU A 281 18.71 23.75 8.41
CA LEU A 281 19.41 22.88 9.37
C LEU A 281 20.56 23.59 10.10
N GLU A 282 20.63 24.92 10.01
CA GLU A 282 21.64 25.78 10.66
C GLU A 282 23.04 25.14 10.60
N ARG A 283 23.56 25.04 9.38
CA ARG A 283 24.89 24.46 9.15
C ARG A 283 25.95 25.24 9.91
N ASN A 284 26.91 24.51 10.48
CA ASN A 284 28.05 25.10 11.17
C ASN A 284 29.12 25.50 10.14
N TYR A 285 29.25 26.80 9.88
CA TYR A 285 30.30 27.37 9.05
C TYR A 285 31.53 27.71 9.88
N VAL A 286 32.67 27.97 9.24
CA VAL A 286 33.87 28.43 9.97
C VAL A 286 33.70 29.86 10.48
N ASN A 287 32.94 30.67 9.75
CA ASN A 287 32.60 32.03 10.11
C ASN A 287 31.11 32.14 10.49
N ASP A 288 30.84 32.92 11.54
CA ASP A 288 29.47 33.26 11.96
C ASP A 288 28.96 34.51 11.23
N GLU A 289 29.88 35.39 10.82
CA GLU A 289 29.62 36.65 10.12
C GLU A 289 30.46 36.73 8.83
N THR A 290 29.96 37.43 7.83
CA THR A 290 30.72 37.77 6.61
C THR A 290 31.75 38.85 6.92
N MET A 291 32.69 39.09 6.00
CA MET A 291 33.68 40.18 6.14
C MET A 291 33.04 41.59 6.18
N LEU A 292 31.76 41.72 5.81
CA LEU A 292 31.00 42.97 5.87
C LEU A 292 30.19 43.10 7.17
N GLY A 293 30.24 42.10 8.06
CA GLY A 293 29.54 42.08 9.34
C GLY A 293 28.10 41.56 9.28
N ASP A 294 27.65 41.07 8.13
CA ASP A 294 26.33 40.42 8.01
C ASP A 294 26.40 39.00 8.58
N GLU A 295 25.38 38.60 9.35
CA GLU A 295 25.28 37.23 9.87
C GLU A 295 25.14 36.23 8.72
N VAL A 296 25.91 35.14 8.77
CA VAL A 296 25.89 34.13 7.71
C VAL A 296 24.49 33.55 7.53
N LYS A 297 23.75 33.35 8.63
CA LYS A 297 22.39 32.78 8.63
C LYS A 297 21.38 33.60 7.83
N ASP A 298 21.61 34.90 7.71
CA ASP A 298 20.70 35.82 7.04
C ASP A 298 21.00 36.00 5.55
N ILE A 299 22.08 35.39 5.03
CA ILE A 299 22.42 35.44 3.61
C ILE A 299 21.35 34.71 2.80
N ALA A 300 20.72 35.44 1.87
CA ALA A 300 19.73 34.89 0.96
C ALA A 300 20.35 33.84 0.03
N ARG A 301 19.56 32.84 -0.37
CA ARG A 301 20.00 31.74 -1.25
C ARG A 301 20.70 32.21 -2.51
N GLU A 302 20.19 33.29 -3.10
CA GLU A 302 20.63 33.83 -4.39
C GLU A 302 22.06 34.37 -4.30
N ASP A 303 22.45 34.88 -3.13
CA ASP A 303 23.75 35.50 -2.88
C ASP A 303 24.68 34.59 -2.06
N PHE A 304 24.21 33.40 -1.69
CA PHE A 304 24.93 32.49 -0.81
C PHE A 304 25.97 31.67 -1.55
N TYR A 305 27.24 31.82 -1.14
CA TYR A 305 28.36 31.05 -1.67
C TYR A 305 29.24 30.48 -0.56
N VAL A 306 29.75 29.25 -0.74
CA VAL A 306 30.64 28.58 0.22
C VAL A 306 31.92 28.14 -0.48
N THR A 307 33.05 28.49 0.11
CA THR A 307 34.38 28.09 -0.36
C THR A 307 34.76 26.69 0.14
N GLU A 308 35.79 26.08 -0.47
CA GLU A 308 36.24 24.72 -0.13
C GLU A 308 36.67 24.54 1.34
N ASP A 309 37.11 25.62 1.98
CA ASP A 309 37.48 25.70 3.40
C ASP A 309 36.28 25.93 4.34
N ASN A 310 35.04 25.84 3.83
CA ASN A 310 33.78 25.96 4.58
C ASN A 310 33.54 27.37 5.18
N TYR A 311 34.09 28.40 4.55
CA TYR A 311 33.67 29.79 4.78
C TYR A 311 32.48 30.16 3.90
N ALA A 312 31.50 30.85 4.49
CA ALA A 312 30.32 31.35 3.82
C ALA A 312 30.46 32.84 3.47
N TRP A 313 30.02 33.19 2.27
CA TRP A 313 30.13 34.52 1.68
C TRP A 313 28.80 34.96 1.08
N SER A 314 28.54 36.26 1.17
CA SER A 314 27.50 36.92 0.37
C SER A 314 28.15 37.44 -0.92
N MET A 315 27.55 37.14 -2.07
CA MET A 315 28.00 37.62 -3.38
C MET A 315 27.51 39.03 -3.70
N ASP A 316 26.65 39.61 -2.86
CA ASP A 316 26.02 40.93 -3.07
C ASP A 316 26.97 42.13 -2.81
N GLY A 317 28.27 41.85 -2.61
CA GLY A 317 29.31 42.84 -2.31
C GLY A 317 30.52 42.85 -3.27
N ALA A 318 30.42 42.21 -4.45
CA ALA A 318 31.47 42.22 -5.48
C ALA A 318 31.24 43.27 -6.58
#